data_AF-A0A958T0B4-F1
#
_entry.id   AF-A0A958T0B4-F1
#
_cell.length_a   1.000
_cell.length_b   1.000
_cell.length_c   1.000
_cell.angle_alpha   90.00
_cell.angle_beta   90.00
_cell.angle_gamma   90.00
#
_symmetry.space_group_name_H-M   'P 1'
#
loop_
_entity.id
_entity.type
_entity.pdbx_description
1 polymer ?
#
loop_
_entity_poly.entity_id
_entity_poly.type
_entity_poly.pdbx_seq_one_letter_code
_entity_poly.pdbx_strand_id
1 'polypeptide(L)'
;NDSIFDVCPFVVRKKHGTQNIGINHLNVIRNFIKGSKTFGESYNLKELIRKTLSEEEFEQLKASAKEVVVTVSNLSLNQVEYKALSDFEYEEFCEWVWISCNYTPFMSLVRKNGCDYADGGLGTMVPIEEAIKRGATEVDAIILQTEVTQLNRMPSRNPFSLLTNMFAFMLDRIEHQNIRIGRFVASHNNAIINFYFTPTILTTNSLIFDKQMMLEWWQSGFDFA
;
A
#
# COMPACT_ATOMS: atom_id res chain seq x y z
N ASN A 1 2.65 8.40 12.93
CA ASN A 1 1.44 7.58 13.21
C ASN A 1 0.16 8.41 13.32
N ASP A 2 0.12 9.49 14.12
CA ASP A 2 -1.13 10.25 14.31
C ASP A 2 -1.67 10.89 13.02
N SER A 3 -0.80 11.24 12.07
CA SER A 3 -1.21 11.71 10.74
C SER A 3 -1.89 10.63 9.88
N ILE A 4 -1.80 9.35 10.27
CA ILE A 4 -2.31 8.21 9.50
C ILE A 4 -3.53 7.61 10.18
N PHE A 5 -3.43 7.34 11.49
CA PHE A 5 -4.47 6.66 12.27
C PHE A 5 -5.21 7.63 13.19
N ASP A 6 -6.54 7.62 13.13
CA ASP A 6 -7.39 8.21 14.17
C ASP A 6 -7.62 7.21 15.33
N VAL A 7 -7.62 5.91 15.02
CA VAL A 7 -7.50 4.84 16.02
C VAL A 7 -6.35 3.91 15.64
N CYS A 8 -5.18 4.14 16.26
CA CYS A 8 -4.00 3.32 16.02
C CYS A 8 -4.11 1.97 16.78
N PRO A 9 -4.00 0.82 16.10
CA PRO A 9 -4.03 -0.49 16.74
C PRO A 9 -2.66 -0.89 17.31
N PHE A 10 -1.62 -0.07 17.13
CA PHE A 10 -0.26 -0.39 17.49
C PHE A 10 0.22 0.35 18.73
N VAL A 11 1.10 -0.30 19.50
CA VAL A 11 1.91 0.33 20.54
C VAL A 11 3.37 0.12 20.18
N VAL A 12 4.11 1.21 19.95
CA VAL A 12 5.55 1.15 19.66
C VAL A 12 6.32 1.30 20.96
N ARG A 13 7.17 0.32 21.30
CA ARG A 13 8.09 0.37 22.43
C ARG A 13 9.52 0.27 21.95
N LYS A 14 10.34 1.30 22.19
CA LYS A 14 11.78 1.23 21.90
C LYS A 14 12.48 0.49 23.04
N LYS A 15 13.18 -0.61 22.74
CA LYS A 15 14.00 -1.34 23.71
C LYS A 15 15.34 -1.73 23.09
N HIS A 16 16.46 -1.31 23.70
CA HIS A 16 17.82 -1.62 23.23
C HIS A 16 18.06 -1.32 21.73
N GLY A 17 17.64 -0.14 21.25
CA GLY A 17 17.83 0.26 19.85
C GLY A 17 16.91 -0.44 18.84
N THR A 18 16.09 -1.41 19.26
CA THR A 18 15.10 -2.09 18.40
C THR A 18 13.69 -1.62 18.73
N GLN A 19 12.89 -1.35 17.69
CA GLN A 19 11.47 -1.03 17.84
C GLN A 19 10.68 -2.33 18.01
N ASN A 20 10.11 -2.54 19.20
CA ASN A 20 9.17 -3.62 19.44
C ASN A 20 7.74 -3.10 19.26
N ILE A 21 7.01 -3.70 18.33
CA ILE A 21 5.66 -3.29 17.97
C ILE A 21 4.69 -4.29 18.59
N GLY A 22 3.82 -3.78 19.46
CA GLY A 22 2.74 -4.52 20.08
C GLY A 22 1.37 -4.01 19.61
N ILE A 23 0.31 -4.64 20.12
CA ILE A 23 -1.07 -4.25 19.82
C ILE A 23 -1.65 -3.45 20.98
N ASN A 24 -2.35 -2.38 20.64
CA ASN A 24 -3.16 -1.62 21.57
C ASN A 24 -4.53 -2.31 21.72
N HIS A 25 -4.59 -3.31 22.59
CA HIS A 25 -5.81 -4.09 22.83
C HIS A 25 -7.00 -3.22 23.24
N LEU A 26 -6.77 -2.13 23.97
CA LEU A 26 -7.84 -1.23 24.39
C LEU A 26 -8.48 -0.53 23.17
N ASN A 27 -7.65 -0.03 22.24
CA ASN A 27 -8.15 0.57 21.00
C ASN A 27 -8.87 -0.45 20.12
N VAL A 28 -8.33 -1.66 19.99
CA VAL A 28 -8.95 -2.73 19.19
C VAL A 28 -10.32 -3.11 19.77
N ILE A 29 -10.42 -3.32 21.08
CA ILE A 29 -11.69 -3.63 21.76
C ILE A 29 -12.67 -2.46 21.59
N ARG A 30 -12.20 -1.21 21.74
CA ARG A 30 -13.04 -0.02 21.53
C ARG A 30 -13.62 0.01 20.11
N ASN A 31 -12.83 -0.32 19.10
CA ASN A 31 -13.28 -0.36 17.71
C ASN A 31 -14.37 -1.42 17.51
N PHE A 32 -14.20 -2.62 18.07
CA PHE A 32 -15.23 -3.66 17.99
C PHE A 32 -16.52 -3.29 18.72
N ILE A 33 -16.44 -2.64 19.89
CA ILE A 33 -17.62 -2.16 20.61
C ILE A 33 -18.37 -1.09 19.79
N LYS A 34 -17.66 -0.27 19.01
CA LYS A 34 -18.24 0.70 18.08
C LYS A 34 -18.79 0.08 16.79
N GLY A 35 -18.67 -1.23 16.60
CA GLY A 35 -19.11 -1.95 15.41
C GLY A 35 -18.13 -1.91 14.23
N SER A 36 -16.90 -1.41 14.44
CA SER A 36 -15.85 -1.47 13.42
C SER A 36 -15.42 -2.93 13.20
N LYS A 37 -15.13 -3.27 11.94
CA LYS A 37 -14.69 -4.62 11.53
C LYS A 37 -13.16 -4.76 11.54
N THR A 38 -12.42 -3.70 11.87
CA THR A 38 -10.96 -3.64 11.76
C THR A 38 -10.33 -3.29 13.12
N PHE A 39 -9.05 -3.62 13.26
CA PHE A 39 -8.27 -3.30 14.46
C PHE A 39 -8.01 -1.80 14.59
N GLY A 40 -7.82 -1.11 13.47
CA GLY A 40 -7.51 0.31 13.42
C GLY A 40 -8.36 1.06 12.40
N GLU A 41 -8.34 2.39 12.52
CA GLU A 41 -9.00 3.33 11.61
C GLU A 41 -7.99 4.37 11.13
N SER A 42 -8.06 4.70 9.84
CA SER A 42 -7.09 5.49 9.08
C SER A 42 -7.71 6.76 8.45
N TYR A 43 -8.77 7.33 9.05
CA TYR A 43 -9.43 8.50 8.50
C TYR A 43 -8.52 9.75 8.47
N ASN A 44 -7.54 9.82 9.38
CA ASN A 44 -6.52 10.87 9.34
C ASN A 44 -5.68 10.82 8.05
N LEU A 45 -5.43 9.62 7.49
CA LEU A 45 -4.75 9.48 6.20
C LEU A 45 -5.59 10.05 5.05
N LYS A 46 -6.91 9.82 5.05
CA LYS A 46 -7.81 10.41 4.05
C LYS A 46 -7.72 11.94 4.06
N GLU A 47 -7.73 12.54 5.24
CA GLU A 47 -7.58 13.99 5.39
C GLU A 47 -6.17 14.49 5.04
N LEU A 48 -5.13 13.69 5.29
CA LEU A 48 -3.77 14.02 4.87
C LEU A 48 -3.65 14.03 3.34
N ILE A 49 -4.23 13.05 2.64
CA ILE A 49 -4.25 12.99 1.18
C ILE A 49 -4.90 14.24 0.60
N ARG A 50 -6.08 14.62 1.11
CA ARG A 50 -6.81 15.83 0.69
C ARG A 50 -6.08 17.15 0.96
N LYS A 51 -5.13 17.15 1.90
CA LYS A 51 -4.28 18.32 2.18
C LYS A 51 -3.01 18.34 1.33
N THR A 52 -2.63 17.20 0.76
CA THR A 52 -1.37 17.02 0.05
C THR A 52 -1.56 17.17 -1.45
N LEU A 53 -2.62 16.57 -2.01
CA LEU A 53 -3.04 16.77 -3.38
C LEU A 53 -4.07 17.91 -3.39
N SER A 54 -3.75 19.04 -4.01
CA SER A 54 -4.73 20.11 -4.19
C SER A 54 -5.71 19.81 -5.32
N GLU A 55 -6.89 20.42 -5.26
CA GLU A 55 -7.90 20.34 -6.32
C GLU A 55 -7.36 20.92 -7.65
N GLU A 56 -6.54 21.98 -7.58
CA GLU A 56 -5.89 22.55 -8.76
C GLU A 56 -4.91 21.55 -9.41
N GLU A 57 -4.05 20.90 -8.64
CA GLU A 57 -3.14 19.85 -9.14
C GLU A 57 -3.93 18.67 -9.73
N PHE A 58 -5.03 18.29 -9.09
CA PHE A 58 -5.92 17.24 -9.60
C PHE A 58 -6.48 17.59 -10.98
N GLU A 59 -7.05 18.79 -11.15
CA GLU A 59 -7.59 19.23 -12.43
C GLU A 59 -6.50 19.37 -13.51
N GLN A 60 -5.31 19.84 -13.13
CA GLN A 60 -4.15 19.88 -14.03
C GLN A 60 -3.74 18.46 -14.49
N LEU A 61 -3.73 17.49 -13.59
CA LEU A 61 -3.44 16.09 -13.92
C LEU A 61 -4.53 15.48 -14.80
N LYS A 62 -5.81 15.75 -14.49
CA LYS A 62 -6.98 15.27 -15.26
C LYS A 62 -7.00 15.83 -16.68
N ALA A 63 -6.60 17.08 -16.86
CA ALA A 63 -6.47 17.72 -18.17
C ALA A 63 -5.19 17.33 -18.94
N SER A 64 -4.23 16.70 -18.27
CA SER A 64 -2.97 16.26 -18.89
C SER A 64 -3.17 15.00 -19.75
N ALA A 65 -2.20 14.70 -20.61
CA ALA A 65 -2.19 13.44 -21.36
C ALA A 65 -1.77 12.22 -20.51
N LYS A 66 -1.45 12.42 -19.22
CA LYS A 66 -0.98 11.34 -18.34
C LYS A 66 -2.18 10.63 -17.73
N GLU A 67 -2.22 9.32 -17.88
CA GLU A 67 -3.19 8.50 -17.17
C GLU A 67 -2.63 8.13 -15.78
N VAL A 68 -3.36 8.50 -14.73
CA VAL A 68 -3.03 8.11 -13.35
C VAL A 68 -4.05 7.08 -12.90
N VAL A 69 -3.58 5.92 -12.45
CA VAL A 69 -4.43 4.78 -12.10
C VAL A 69 -4.09 4.29 -10.71
N VAL A 70 -5.12 4.10 -9.89
CA VAL A 70 -5.01 3.59 -8.53
C VAL A 70 -5.55 2.16 -8.47
N THR A 71 -4.85 1.26 -7.77
CA THR A 71 -5.24 -0.15 -7.67
C THR A 71 -5.95 -0.40 -6.34
N VAL A 72 -7.13 -1.03 -6.35
CA VAL A 72 -7.87 -1.39 -5.13
C VAL A 72 -8.33 -2.84 -5.18
N SER A 73 -8.44 -3.48 -4.02
CA SER A 73 -8.98 -4.84 -3.91
C SER A 73 -10.46 -4.78 -3.54
N ASN A 74 -11.34 -5.26 -4.42
CA ASN A 74 -12.75 -5.47 -4.11
C ASN A 74 -12.92 -6.85 -3.48
N LEU A 75 -13.06 -6.89 -2.15
CA LEU A 75 -13.17 -8.12 -1.38
C LEU A 75 -14.51 -8.82 -1.60
N SER A 76 -15.57 -8.07 -1.92
CA SER A 76 -16.90 -8.63 -2.15
C SER A 76 -17.01 -9.35 -3.50
N LEU A 77 -16.35 -8.83 -4.53
CA LEU A 77 -16.31 -9.43 -5.87
C LEU A 77 -15.09 -10.32 -6.10
N ASN A 78 -14.16 -10.37 -5.15
CA ASN A 78 -12.90 -11.12 -5.24
C ASN A 78 -12.10 -10.75 -6.50
N GLN A 79 -11.94 -9.45 -6.75
CA GLN A 79 -11.25 -8.93 -7.92
C GLN A 79 -10.42 -7.68 -7.59
N VAL A 80 -9.39 -7.44 -8.39
CA VAL A 80 -8.65 -6.19 -8.40
C VAL A 80 -9.34 -5.21 -9.35
N GLU A 81 -9.50 -3.97 -8.91
CA GLU A 81 -10.07 -2.90 -9.71
C GLU A 81 -9.06 -1.77 -9.88
N TYR A 82 -9.07 -1.17 -11.06
CA TYR A 82 -8.20 -0.06 -11.43
C TYR A 82 -9.05 1.20 -11.58
N LYS A 83 -8.72 2.23 -10.81
CA LYS A 83 -9.47 3.49 -10.74
C LYS A 83 -8.64 4.57 -11.42
N ALA A 84 -9.02 4.92 -12.65
CA ALA A 84 -8.34 5.96 -13.41
C ALA A 84 -8.81 7.35 -12.94
N LEU A 85 -7.87 8.29 -12.82
CA LEU A 85 -8.13 9.66 -12.39
C LEU A 85 -9.16 10.37 -13.28
N SER A 86 -9.16 10.06 -14.57
CA SER A 86 -10.11 10.59 -15.56
C SER A 86 -11.58 10.29 -15.24
N ASP A 87 -11.86 9.22 -14.50
CA ASP A 87 -13.21 8.69 -14.30
C ASP A 87 -13.91 9.26 -13.07
N PHE A 88 -13.21 10.07 -12.28
CA PHE A 88 -13.69 10.52 -10.96
C PHE A 88 -13.52 12.02 -10.77
N GLU A 89 -14.28 12.55 -9.81
CA GLU A 89 -14.09 13.90 -9.28
C GLU A 89 -13.09 13.89 -8.12
N TYR A 90 -12.57 15.06 -7.76
CA TYR A 90 -11.48 15.23 -6.80
C TYR A 90 -11.69 14.46 -5.48
N GLU A 91 -12.85 14.62 -4.83
CA GLU A 91 -13.14 13.95 -3.55
C GLU A 91 -13.18 12.42 -3.69
N GLU A 92 -13.75 11.93 -4.79
CA GLU A 92 -13.87 10.51 -5.04
C GLU A 92 -12.52 9.88 -5.37
N PHE A 93 -11.69 10.56 -6.16
CA PHE A 93 -10.35 10.09 -6.46
C PHE A 93 -9.46 10.06 -5.21
N CYS A 94 -9.49 11.09 -4.37
CA CYS A 94 -8.79 11.10 -3.08
C CYS A 94 -9.23 9.93 -2.18
N GLU A 95 -10.52 9.58 -2.21
CA GLU A 95 -11.02 8.42 -1.50
C GLU A 95 -10.49 7.10 -2.08
N TRP A 96 -10.40 6.96 -3.40
CA TRP A 96 -9.80 5.77 -4.02
C TRP A 96 -8.32 5.62 -3.70
N VAL A 97 -7.57 6.73 -3.67
CA VAL A 97 -6.17 6.74 -3.20
C VAL A 97 -6.08 6.27 -1.74
N TRP A 98 -6.98 6.75 -0.88
CA TRP A 98 -7.04 6.30 0.51
C TRP A 98 -7.41 4.82 0.66
N ILE A 99 -8.37 4.32 -0.12
CA ILE A 99 -8.75 2.90 -0.13
C ILE A 99 -7.55 2.03 -0.56
N SER A 100 -6.80 2.48 -1.57
CA SER A 100 -5.64 1.76 -2.11
C SER A 100 -4.50 1.57 -1.10
N CYS A 101 -4.47 2.31 0.00
CA CYS A 101 -3.46 2.19 1.05
C CYS A 101 -4.02 1.69 2.40
N ASN A 102 -5.25 1.16 2.40
CA ASN A 102 -5.89 0.63 3.60
C ASN A 102 -5.56 -0.84 3.83
N TYR A 103 -4.46 -1.08 4.56
CA TYR A 103 -3.99 -2.42 4.89
C TYR A 103 -4.86 -3.12 5.95
N THR A 104 -5.98 -3.69 5.50
CA THR A 104 -6.93 -4.39 6.36
C THR A 104 -6.36 -5.70 6.91
N PRO A 105 -6.71 -6.10 8.16
CA PRO A 105 -7.63 -5.45 9.09
C PRO A 105 -6.95 -4.42 10.01
N PHE A 106 -5.72 -3.95 9.71
CA PHE A 106 -5.01 -3.02 10.57
C PHE A 106 -5.38 -1.55 10.35
N MET A 107 -5.93 -1.23 9.18
CA MET A 107 -6.47 0.08 8.81
C MET A 107 -7.98 -0.02 8.52
N SER A 108 -8.61 1.07 8.08
CA SER A 108 -10.05 1.10 7.79
C SER A 108 -10.46 0.12 6.68
N LEU A 109 -11.63 -0.51 6.84
CA LEU A 109 -12.33 -1.21 5.76
C LEU A 109 -13.41 -0.28 5.20
N VAL A 110 -13.42 -0.07 3.89
CA VAL A 110 -14.34 0.89 3.26
C VAL A 110 -15.44 0.14 2.54
N ARG A 111 -16.70 0.50 2.84
CA ARG A 111 -17.85 -0.01 2.11
C ARG A 111 -18.35 1.03 1.12
N LYS A 112 -18.31 0.72 -0.18
CA LYS A 112 -18.74 1.62 -1.26
C LYS A 112 -19.51 0.83 -2.31
N ASN A 113 -20.62 1.38 -2.79
CA ASN A 113 -21.49 0.73 -3.79
C ASN A 113 -21.87 -0.71 -3.40
N GLY A 114 -22.14 -0.94 -2.10
CA GLY A 114 -22.49 -2.25 -1.57
C GLY A 114 -21.33 -3.23 -1.34
N CYS A 115 -20.13 -2.94 -1.86
CA CYS A 115 -18.95 -3.78 -1.78
C CYS A 115 -17.96 -3.31 -0.70
N ASP A 116 -17.23 -4.25 -0.13
CA ASP A 116 -16.13 -4.00 0.81
C ASP A 116 -14.79 -3.92 0.04
N TYR A 117 -14.05 -2.83 0.24
CA TYR A 117 -12.79 -2.52 -0.44
C TYR A 117 -11.60 -2.41 0.52
N ALA A 118 -10.42 -2.78 0.04
CA ALA A 118 -9.15 -2.71 0.75
C ALA A 118 -7.99 -2.35 -0.18
N ASP A 119 -6.78 -2.29 0.39
CA ASP A 119 -5.50 -2.06 -0.29
C ASP A 119 -5.33 -2.90 -1.57
N GLY A 120 -4.86 -2.27 -2.64
CA GLY A 120 -4.65 -2.93 -3.94
C GLY A 120 -3.57 -4.02 -3.91
N GLY A 121 -2.58 -3.88 -3.04
CA GLY A 121 -1.49 -4.83 -2.87
C GLY A 121 -1.94 -6.20 -2.39
N LEU A 122 -3.14 -6.32 -1.81
CA LEU A 122 -3.73 -7.62 -1.46
C LEU A 122 -4.07 -8.48 -2.67
N GLY A 123 -4.20 -7.90 -3.86
CA GLY A 123 -4.40 -8.63 -5.12
C GLY A 123 -3.27 -8.43 -6.12
N THR A 124 -2.85 -7.19 -6.35
CA THR A 124 -1.78 -6.82 -7.28
C THR A 124 -0.93 -5.71 -6.66
N MET A 125 0.29 -6.07 -6.26
CA MET A 125 1.25 -5.15 -5.65
C MET A 125 2.02 -4.32 -6.69
N VAL A 126 2.33 -4.91 -7.85
CA VAL A 126 3.02 -4.22 -8.94
C VAL A 126 2.23 -4.43 -10.25
N PRO A 127 1.36 -3.48 -10.67
CA PRO A 127 0.42 -3.68 -11.77
C PRO A 127 1.04 -3.55 -13.18
N ILE A 128 2.16 -4.25 -13.41
CA ILE A 128 2.90 -4.25 -14.70
C ILE A 128 2.03 -4.76 -15.84
N GLU A 129 1.30 -5.84 -15.59
CA GLU A 129 0.39 -6.42 -16.58
C GLU A 129 -0.68 -5.41 -17.02
N GLU A 130 -1.24 -4.66 -16.08
CA GLU A 130 -2.25 -3.64 -16.37
C GLU A 130 -1.66 -2.47 -17.16
N ALA A 131 -0.46 -2.01 -16.81
CA ALA A 131 0.24 -0.96 -17.55
C ALA A 131 0.45 -1.36 -19.03
N ILE A 132 0.88 -2.61 -19.27
CA ILE A 132 1.08 -3.12 -20.65
C ILE A 132 -0.25 -3.28 -21.37
N LYS A 133 -1.31 -3.77 -20.69
CA LYS A 133 -2.67 -3.85 -21.28
C LYS A 133 -3.21 -2.49 -21.71
N ARG A 134 -2.82 -1.42 -21.00
CA ARG A 134 -3.15 -0.03 -21.34
C ARG A 134 -2.29 0.56 -22.46
N GLY A 135 -1.35 -0.22 -23.00
CA GLY A 135 -0.55 0.15 -24.16
C GLY A 135 0.87 0.63 -23.84
N ALA A 136 1.34 0.49 -22.59
CA ALA A 136 2.73 0.79 -22.26
C ALA A 136 3.69 -0.16 -23.00
N THR A 137 4.58 0.41 -23.82
CA THR A 137 5.68 -0.30 -24.49
C THR A 137 6.97 -0.30 -23.68
N GLU A 138 7.08 0.61 -22.71
CA GLU A 138 8.19 0.72 -21.78
C GLU A 138 7.61 0.95 -20.38
N VAL A 139 8.09 0.18 -19.41
CA VAL A 139 7.60 0.20 -18.03
C VAL A 139 8.77 0.28 -17.07
N ASP A 140 8.83 1.37 -16.31
CA ASP A 140 9.73 1.49 -15.16
C ASP A 140 8.99 1.03 -13.90
N ALA A 141 9.41 -0.11 -13.35
CA ALA A 141 8.81 -0.71 -12.15
C ALA A 141 9.70 -0.42 -10.93
N ILE A 142 9.22 0.46 -10.05
CA ILE A 142 9.87 0.81 -8.78
C ILE A 142 9.43 -0.18 -7.70
N ILE A 143 10.37 -0.96 -7.20
CA ILE A 143 10.15 -2.01 -6.21
C ILE A 143 10.82 -1.61 -4.90
N LEU A 144 10.00 -1.38 -3.87
CA LEU A 144 10.45 -0.93 -2.54
C LEU A 144 10.95 -2.11 -1.66
N GLN A 145 11.63 -3.06 -2.28
CA GLN A 145 12.28 -4.21 -1.64
C GLN A 145 13.62 -4.52 -2.31
N THR A 146 14.47 -5.26 -1.61
CA THR A 146 15.71 -5.82 -2.16
C THR A 146 15.40 -6.96 -3.13
N GLU A 147 16.12 -7.05 -4.24
CA GLU A 147 15.93 -8.12 -5.25
C GLU A 147 16.03 -9.53 -4.67
N VAL A 148 16.91 -9.70 -3.68
CA VAL A 148 17.13 -10.98 -2.98
C VAL A 148 16.72 -10.83 -1.53
N THR A 149 15.94 -11.78 -1.00
CA THR A 149 15.57 -11.79 0.42
C THR A 149 16.82 -11.99 1.28
N GLN A 150 17.22 -10.96 2.03
CA GLN A 150 18.46 -11.01 2.81
C GLN A 150 18.27 -11.54 4.24
N LEU A 151 17.03 -11.67 4.73
CA LEU A 151 16.75 -11.99 6.14
C LEU A 151 15.64 -13.03 6.30
N ASN A 152 15.85 -13.98 7.22
CA ASN A 152 14.80 -14.87 7.70
C ASN A 152 13.87 -14.13 8.68
N ARG A 153 12.57 -14.39 8.58
CA ARG A 153 11.59 -13.82 9.51
C ARG A 153 11.68 -14.50 10.88
N MET A 154 11.53 -13.70 11.93
CA MET A 154 11.51 -14.22 13.30
C MET A 154 10.23 -15.03 13.58
N PRO A 155 10.29 -16.07 14.43
CA PRO A 155 9.11 -16.82 14.85
C PRO A 155 8.04 -15.90 15.45
N SER A 156 6.78 -16.18 15.13
CA SER A 156 5.65 -15.46 15.73
C SER A 156 5.59 -15.74 17.23
N ARG A 157 5.26 -14.71 18.02
CA ARG A 157 5.18 -14.78 19.48
C ARG A 157 3.75 -14.70 20.00
N ASN A 158 2.82 -14.26 19.17
CA ASN A 158 1.40 -14.10 19.47
C ASN A 158 0.57 -14.10 18.17
N PRO A 159 -0.77 -14.27 18.25
CA PRO A 159 -1.64 -14.32 17.07
C PRO A 159 -1.54 -13.10 16.15
N PHE A 160 -1.31 -11.90 16.69
CA PHE A 160 -1.16 -10.69 15.88
C PHE A 160 0.15 -10.69 15.10
N SER A 161 1.26 -11.04 15.74
CA SER A 161 2.55 -11.22 15.05
C SER A 161 2.46 -12.33 13.99
N LEU A 162 1.69 -13.40 14.25
CA LEU A 162 1.43 -14.44 13.25
C LEU A 162 0.65 -13.87 12.07
N LEU A 163 -0.41 -13.10 12.33
CA LEU A 163 -1.24 -12.49 11.29
C LEU A 163 -0.42 -11.52 10.42
N THR A 164 0.36 -10.63 11.02
CA THR A 164 1.26 -9.71 10.29
C THR A 164 2.28 -10.49 9.47
N ASN A 165 2.91 -11.53 10.05
CA ASN A 165 3.85 -12.38 9.32
C ASN A 165 3.18 -13.12 8.16
N MET A 166 1.94 -13.57 8.32
CA MET A 166 1.17 -14.23 7.27
C MET A 166 0.84 -13.26 6.13
N PHE A 167 0.34 -12.06 6.43
CA PHE A 167 0.06 -11.07 5.38
C PHE A 167 1.33 -10.65 4.64
N ALA A 168 2.40 -10.36 5.36
CA ALA A 168 3.68 -10.05 4.71
C ALA A 168 4.13 -11.22 3.82
N PHE A 169 3.85 -12.48 4.19
CA PHE A 169 4.24 -13.63 3.36
C PHE A 169 3.40 -13.66 2.08
N MET A 170 2.09 -13.45 2.19
CA MET A 170 1.21 -13.40 1.02
C MET A 170 1.60 -12.26 0.07
N LEU A 171 1.89 -11.06 0.59
CA LEU A 171 2.30 -9.92 -0.22
C LEU A 171 3.61 -10.18 -0.98
N ASP A 172 4.65 -10.71 -0.33
CA ASP A 172 5.91 -11.08 -1.02
C ASP A 172 5.65 -12.08 -2.16
N ARG A 173 4.73 -13.04 -1.95
CA ARG A 173 4.36 -14.02 -2.98
C ARG A 173 3.63 -13.37 -4.15
N ILE A 174 2.69 -12.46 -3.87
CA ILE A 174 1.94 -11.70 -4.89
C ILE A 174 2.90 -10.85 -5.71
N GLU A 175 3.81 -10.11 -5.07
CA GLU A 175 4.81 -9.28 -5.73
C GLU A 175 5.70 -10.11 -6.67
N HIS A 176 6.26 -11.22 -6.20
CA HIS A 176 7.05 -12.13 -7.05
C HIS A 176 6.25 -12.68 -8.23
N GLN A 177 4.95 -12.96 -8.05
CA GLN A 177 4.09 -13.40 -9.13
C GLN A 177 3.82 -12.27 -10.13
N ASN A 178 3.53 -11.05 -9.66
CA ASN A 178 3.33 -9.88 -10.51
C ASN A 178 4.56 -9.59 -11.37
N ILE A 179 5.77 -9.67 -10.80
CA ILE A 179 7.03 -9.49 -11.55
C ILE A 179 7.18 -10.58 -12.63
N ARG A 180 6.92 -11.85 -12.30
CA ARG A 180 7.04 -12.96 -13.26
C ARG A 180 6.02 -12.85 -14.39
N ILE A 181 4.76 -12.59 -14.05
CA ILE A 181 3.68 -12.40 -15.03
C ILE A 181 3.97 -11.17 -15.89
N GLY A 182 4.39 -10.06 -15.26
CA GLY A 182 4.80 -8.84 -15.97
C GLY A 182 5.88 -9.10 -17.01
N ARG A 183 6.97 -9.80 -16.66
CA ARG A 183 8.02 -10.20 -17.61
C ARG A 183 7.48 -11.05 -18.76
N PHE A 184 6.57 -11.98 -18.47
CA PHE A 184 5.97 -12.83 -19.50
C PHE A 184 5.08 -12.03 -20.46
N VAL A 185 4.22 -11.15 -19.92
CA VAL A 185 3.32 -10.29 -20.69
C VAL A 185 4.12 -9.30 -21.54
N ALA A 186 5.18 -8.71 -21.00
CA ALA A 186 6.07 -7.81 -21.75
C ALA A 186 6.76 -8.51 -22.91
N SER A 187 7.28 -9.73 -22.70
CA SER A 187 7.88 -10.52 -23.77
C SER A 187 6.89 -10.85 -24.89
N HIS A 188 5.60 -11.01 -24.58
CA HIS A 188 4.58 -11.30 -25.59
C HIS A 188 4.12 -10.04 -26.34
N ASN A 189 4.15 -8.88 -25.69
CA ASN A 189 3.70 -7.60 -26.26
C ASN A 189 4.86 -6.72 -26.75
N ASN A 190 6.08 -7.26 -26.85
CA ASN A 190 7.30 -6.52 -27.19
C ASN A 190 7.50 -5.24 -26.34
N ALA A 191 7.15 -5.31 -25.06
CA ALA A 191 7.38 -4.21 -24.10
C ALA A 191 8.70 -4.42 -23.35
N ILE A 192 9.33 -3.31 -22.96
CA ILE A 192 10.56 -3.28 -22.14
C ILE A 192 10.16 -3.02 -20.69
N ILE A 193 10.72 -3.78 -19.75
CA ILE A 193 10.54 -3.51 -18.31
C ILE A 193 11.89 -3.26 -17.67
N ASN A 194 12.03 -2.11 -17.03
CA ASN A 194 13.16 -1.77 -16.18
C ASN A 194 12.74 -1.92 -14.72
N PHE A 195 13.46 -2.75 -13.95
CA PHE A 195 13.18 -2.95 -12.53
C PHE A 195 14.17 -2.16 -11.67
N TYR A 196 13.66 -1.33 -10.77
CA TYR A 196 14.45 -0.56 -9.81
C TYR A 196 14.16 -1.08 -8.41
N PHE A 197 15.12 -1.82 -7.84
CA PHE A 197 15.03 -2.37 -6.48
C PHE A 197 15.77 -1.49 -5.49
N THR A 198 15.32 -1.47 -4.24
CA THR A 198 16.06 -0.77 -3.18
C THR A 198 17.34 -1.54 -2.83
N PRO A 199 18.47 -0.86 -2.56
CA PRO A 199 19.73 -1.52 -2.24
C PRO A 199 19.72 -2.15 -0.84
N THR A 200 18.85 -1.67 0.04
CA THR A 200 18.72 -2.13 1.43
C THR A 200 17.25 -2.33 1.80
N ILE A 201 17.02 -3.08 2.88
CA ILE A 201 15.68 -3.28 3.45
C ILE A 201 15.26 -1.99 4.14
N LEU A 202 14.17 -1.37 3.66
CA LEU A 202 13.65 -0.13 4.24
C LEU A 202 13.09 -0.37 5.65
N THR A 203 12.13 -1.28 5.78
CA THR A 203 11.48 -1.57 7.06
C THR A 203 11.06 -3.03 7.18
N THR A 204 11.04 -3.54 8.41
CA THR A 204 10.44 -4.84 8.75
C THR A 204 8.98 -4.73 9.18
N ASN A 205 8.44 -3.50 9.30
CA ASN A 205 7.04 -3.24 9.60
C ASN A 205 6.56 -1.98 8.87
N SER A 206 5.69 -2.17 7.88
CA SER A 206 5.14 -1.11 7.03
C SER A 206 4.05 -0.27 7.69
N LEU A 207 3.59 -0.64 8.89
CA LEU A 207 2.49 0.05 9.59
C LEU A 207 2.97 1.03 10.66
N ILE A 208 4.29 1.21 10.79
CA ILE A 208 4.90 2.20 11.67
C ILE A 208 5.53 3.31 10.83
N PHE A 209 4.99 4.51 11.01
CA PHE A 209 5.38 5.70 10.28
C PHE A 209 6.29 6.57 11.17
N ASP A 210 7.61 6.44 10.97
CA ASP A 210 8.65 7.25 11.62
C ASP A 210 9.15 8.32 10.63
N LYS A 211 8.92 9.59 10.96
CA LYS A 211 9.22 10.72 10.06
C LYS A 211 10.70 10.81 9.70
N GLN A 212 11.60 10.59 10.66
CA GLN A 212 13.04 10.74 10.40
C GLN A 212 13.51 9.65 9.44
N MET A 213 13.13 8.40 9.72
CA MET A 213 13.49 7.26 8.90
C MET A 213 12.92 7.36 7.47
N MET A 214 11.67 7.83 7.32
CA MET A 214 11.07 8.05 6.01
C MET A 214 11.75 9.17 5.20
N LEU A 215 12.24 10.22 5.85
CA LEU A 215 13.02 11.28 5.19
C LEU A 215 14.36 10.75 4.66
N GLU A 216 15.02 9.88 5.43
CA GLU A 216 16.26 9.22 5.00
C GLU A 216 16.01 8.31 3.78
N TRP A 217 14.92 7.54 3.78
CA TRP A 217 14.55 6.72 2.62
C TRP A 217 14.21 7.55 1.39
N TRP A 218 13.50 8.67 1.56
CA TRP A 218 13.18 9.58 0.47
C TRP A 218 14.46 10.11 -0.19
N GLN A 219 15.40 10.60 0.61
CA GLN A 219 16.68 11.08 0.09
C GLN A 219 17.46 9.97 -0.61
N SER A 220 17.50 8.76 -0.02
CA SER A 220 18.15 7.61 -0.65
C SER A 220 17.52 7.22 -1.98
N GLY A 221 16.21 7.37 -2.14
CA GLY A 221 15.52 7.12 -3.40
C GLY A 221 15.87 8.17 -4.46
N PHE A 222 15.88 9.45 -4.07
CA PHE A 222 16.26 10.57 -4.94
C PHE A 222 17.74 10.54 -5.38
N ASP A 223 18.64 10.07 -4.52
CA ASP A 223 20.06 9.95 -4.87
C ASP A 223 20.33 8.75 -5.81
N PHE A 224 19.42 7.77 -5.84
CA PHE A 224 19.58 6.54 -6.61
C PHE A 224 19.02 6.64 -8.03
N ALA A 225 18.00 7.45 -8.26
CA ALA A 225 17.27 7.59 -9.53
C ALA A 225 17.01 9.08 -9.87
#